data_AF-A0A521UHH8-F1
#
_entry.id   AF-A0A521UHH8-F1
#
_cell.length_a   1.000
_cell.length_b   1.000
_cell.length_c   1.000
_cell.angle_alpha   90.00
_cell.angle_beta   90.00
_cell.angle_gamma   90.00
#
_symmetry.space_group_name_H-M   'P 1'
#
loop_
_entity.id
_entity.type
_entity.pdbx_description
1 polymer ?
#
loop_
_entity_poly.entity_id
_entity_poly.type
_entity_poly.pdbx_seq_one_letter_code
_entity_poly.pdbx_strand_id
1 'polypeptide(L)'
;MPRADVTQANFMLPVELVEELRRSVPRREQSKVVADALRKELRRLKLRRVLDTSFGAWAKEPHPELGKGVEAYIRASRRSTRARSLESE
;
A
#
# COMPACT_ATOMS: atom_id res chain seq x y z
N MET A 1 20.33 -14.56 -6.82
CA MET A 1 19.00 -14.06 -6.40
C MET A 1 18.01 -15.21 -6.47
N PRO A 2 17.20 -15.48 -5.44
CA PRO A 2 16.22 -16.57 -5.51
C PRO A 2 15.26 -16.31 -6.68
N ARG A 3 15.09 -17.31 -7.55
CA ARG A 3 14.04 -17.28 -8.59
C ARG A 3 12.71 -17.21 -7.85
N ALA A 4 11.92 -16.17 -8.08
CA ALA A 4 10.59 -16.09 -7.49
C ALA A 4 9.81 -17.35 -7.89
N ASP A 5 9.25 -18.06 -6.91
CA ASP A 5 8.42 -19.24 -7.17
C ASP A 5 7.18 -18.80 -7.94
N VAL A 6 7.07 -19.22 -9.20
CA VAL A 6 5.94 -18.90 -10.07
C VAL A 6 4.96 -20.06 -10.03
N THR A 7 3.73 -19.81 -9.58
CA THR A 7 2.63 -20.78 -9.61
C THR A 7 1.65 -20.44 -10.73
N GLN A 8 1.21 -21.43 -11.50
CA GLN A 8 0.18 -21.24 -12.52
C GLN A 8 -1.21 -21.16 -11.87
N ALA A 9 -1.99 -20.17 -12.27
CA ALA A 9 -3.38 -20.02 -11.86
C ALA A 9 -4.28 -19.98 -13.10
N ASN A 10 -5.38 -20.73 -13.07
CA ASN A 10 -6.33 -20.82 -14.16
C ASN A 10 -7.47 -19.82 -13.91
N PHE A 11 -7.53 -18.76 -14.72
CA PHE A 11 -8.59 -17.76 -14.67
C PHE A 11 -9.36 -17.74 -15.99
N MET A 12 -10.66 -17.56 -15.91
CA MET A 12 -11.49 -17.28 -17.08
C MET A 12 -11.40 -15.78 -17.38
N LEU A 13 -10.95 -15.44 -18.59
CA LEU A 13 -10.88 -14.06 -19.06
C LEU A 13 -11.80 -13.89 -20.27
N PRO A 14 -12.43 -12.72 -20.45
CA PRO A 14 -13.18 -12.42 -21.66
C PRO A 14 -12.29 -12.56 -22.90
N VAL A 15 -12.82 -13.21 -23.94
CA VAL A 15 -12.08 -13.48 -25.18
C VAL A 15 -11.57 -12.19 -25.82
N GLU A 16 -12.40 -11.16 -25.82
CA GLU A 16 -12.07 -9.83 -26.36
C GLU A 16 -10.81 -9.24 -25.71
N LEU A 17 -10.71 -9.35 -24.38
CA LEU A 17 -9.57 -8.83 -23.61
C LEU A 17 -8.28 -9.61 -23.90
N VAL A 18 -8.39 -10.93 -24.06
CA VAL A 18 -7.23 -11.78 -24.40
C VAL A 18 -6.74 -11.47 -25.81
N GLU A 19 -7.64 -11.25 -26.75
CA GLU A 19 -7.29 -10.87 -28.12
C GLU A 19 -6.66 -9.47 -28.18
N GLU A 20 -7.17 -8.50 -27.42
CA GLU A 20 -6.56 -7.18 -27.28
C GLU A 20 -5.15 -7.28 -26.69
N LEU A 21 -4.97 -8.08 -25.63
CA LEU A 21 -3.66 -8.31 -25.03
C LEU A 21 -2.67 -8.93 -26.02
N ARG A 22 -3.13 -9.88 -26.86
CA ARG A 22 -2.30 -10.51 -27.88
C ARG A 22 -1.89 -9.57 -29.01
N ARG A 23 -2.76 -8.63 -29.37
CA ARG A 23 -2.50 -7.61 -30.41
C ARG A 23 -1.54 -6.51 -29.90
N SER A 24 -1.65 -6.15 -28.62
CA SER A 24 -0.90 -5.04 -28.02
C SER A 24 0.45 -5.47 -27.43
N VAL A 25 0.57 -6.70 -26.93
CA VAL A 25 1.75 -7.16 -26.17
C VAL A 25 2.38 -8.41 -26.78
N PRO A 26 3.72 -8.41 -26.97
CA PRO A 26 4.45 -9.60 -27.43
C PRO A 26 4.25 -10.82 -26.53
N ARG A 27 4.19 -12.02 -27.12
CA ARG A 27 3.87 -13.28 -26.41
C ARG A 27 4.67 -13.54 -25.13
N ARG A 28 5.94 -13.12 -25.06
CA ARG A 28 6.81 -13.36 -23.89
C ARG A 28 6.60 -12.36 -22.75
N GLU A 29 5.86 -11.29 -22.98
CA GLU A 29 5.61 -10.22 -22.01
C GLU A 29 4.18 -10.20 -21.48
N GLN A 30 3.27 -10.97 -22.09
CA GLN A 30 1.85 -11.03 -21.72
C GLN A 30 1.65 -11.41 -20.24
N SER A 31 2.37 -12.42 -19.75
CA SER A 31 2.30 -12.85 -18.35
C SER A 31 2.79 -11.76 -17.38
N LYS A 32 3.81 -10.99 -17.76
CA LYS A 32 4.32 -9.86 -16.97
C LYS A 32 3.29 -8.74 -16.90
N VAL A 33 2.68 -8.38 -18.02
CA VAL A 33 1.64 -7.34 -18.08
C VAL A 33 0.43 -7.73 -17.23
N VAL A 34 -0.04 -8.97 -17.34
CA VAL A 34 -1.15 -9.48 -16.51
C VAL A 34 -0.80 -9.46 -15.03
N ALA A 35 0.42 -9.90 -14.66
CA ALA A 35 0.86 -9.87 -13.27
C ALA A 35 0.97 -8.44 -12.71
N ASP A 36 1.46 -7.49 -13.50
CA ASP A 36 1.59 -6.09 -13.09
C ASP A 36 0.22 -5.40 -12.96
N ALA A 37 -0.71 -5.66 -13.89
CA ALA A 37 -2.09 -5.19 -13.81
C ALA A 37 -2.80 -5.76 -12.57
N LEU A 38 -2.69 -7.07 -12.32
CA LEU A 38 -3.27 -7.70 -11.15
C LEU A 38 -2.68 -7.14 -9.85
N ARG A 39 -1.36 -6.93 -9.79
CA ARG A 39 -0.69 -6.30 -8.65
C ARG A 39 -1.22 -4.89 -8.38
N LYS A 40 -1.46 -4.10 -9.43
CA LYS A 40 -2.00 -2.74 -9.32
C LYS A 40 -3.43 -2.75 -8.76
N GLU A 41 -4.29 -3.61 -9.28
CA GLU A 41 -5.68 -3.71 -8.79
C GLU A 41 -5.76 -4.25 -7.36
N LEU A 42 -4.95 -5.25 -6.99
CA LEU A 42 -4.87 -5.72 -5.60
C LEU A 42 -4.43 -4.63 -4.64
N ARG A 43 -3.44 -3.81 -5.03
CA ARG A 43 -3.03 -2.64 -4.22
C ARG A 43 -4.15 -1.63 -4.07
N ARG A 44 -4.91 -1.36 -5.14
CA ARG A 44 -6.06 -0.45 -5.11
C ARG A 44 -7.14 -0.95 -4.15
N LEU A 45 -7.50 -2.23 -4.22
CA LEU A 45 -8.47 -2.85 -3.31
C LEU A 45 -7.99 -2.80 -1.86
N LYS A 46 -6.71 -3.11 -1.61
CA LYS A 46 -6.12 -3.01 -0.28
C LYS A 46 -6.18 -1.58 0.26
N LEU A 47 -5.81 -0.59 -0.56
CA LEU A 47 -5.86 0.82 -0.16
C LEU A 47 -7.29 1.23 0.19
N ARG A 48 -8.27 0.90 -0.64
CA ARG A 48 -9.68 1.20 -0.38
C ARG A 48 -10.12 0.64 0.97
N ARG A 49 -9.85 -0.64 1.22
CA ARG A 49 -10.16 -1.28 2.50
C ARG A 49 -9.49 -0.57 3.67
N VAL A 50 -8.21 -0.20 3.54
CA VAL A 50 -7.50 0.54 4.59
C VAL A 50 -8.17 1.88 4.84
N LEU A 51 -8.48 2.65 3.81
CA LEU A 51 -9.15 3.94 3.96
C LEU A 51 -10.47 3.81 4.72
N ASP A 52 -11.30 2.83 4.34
CA ASP A 52 -12.58 2.56 5.00
C ASP A 52 -12.37 2.19 6.48
N THR A 53 -11.37 1.35 6.80
CA THR A 53 -11.10 0.91 8.19
C THR A 53 -10.34 1.94 9.04
N SER A 54 -9.54 2.80 8.41
CA SER A 54 -8.70 3.79 9.08
C SER A 54 -9.43 5.11 9.34
N PHE A 55 -10.65 5.26 8.80
CA PHE A 55 -11.48 6.42 9.08
C PHE A 55 -11.79 6.46 10.59
N GLY A 56 -11.35 7.52 11.26
CA GLY A 56 -11.46 7.64 12.72
C GLY A 56 -10.35 6.96 13.52
N ALA A 57 -9.32 6.38 12.88
CA ALA A 57 -8.19 5.78 13.59
C ALA A 57 -7.45 6.78 14.50
N TRP A 58 -7.49 8.08 14.16
CA TRP A 58 -6.89 9.15 14.95
C TRP A 58 -7.91 9.90 15.83
N ALA A 59 -9.03 9.26 16.17
CA ALA A 59 -10.01 9.83 17.08
C ALA A 59 -9.43 10.01 18.50
N LYS A 60 -10.04 10.93 19.27
CA LYS A 60 -9.59 11.25 20.62
C LYS A 60 -9.78 10.11 21.63
N GLU A 61 -10.75 9.22 21.40
CA GLU A 61 -11.02 8.06 22.26
C GLU A 61 -9.87 7.05 22.28
N PRO A 62 -9.34 6.57 21.14
CA PRO A 62 -8.15 5.71 21.13
C PRO A 62 -6.85 6.45 21.43
N HIS A 63 -6.80 7.78 21.27
CA HIS A 63 -5.59 8.59 21.40
C HIS A 63 -5.80 9.84 22.27
N PRO A 64 -5.83 9.71 23.61
CA PRO A 64 -5.97 10.85 24.53
C PRO A 64 -4.83 11.87 24.40
N GLU A 65 -3.64 11.44 23.97
CA GLU A 65 -2.48 12.30 23.69
C GLU A 65 -2.72 13.29 22.55
N LEU A 66 -3.65 13.01 21.64
CA LEU A 66 -4.07 13.89 20.56
C LEU A 66 -5.22 14.83 20.97
N GLY A 67 -5.78 14.66 22.17
CA GLY A 67 -6.90 15.44 22.69
C GLY A 67 -6.62 16.94 22.79
N LYS A 68 -5.37 17.33 23.07
CA LYS A 68 -4.89 18.73 23.12
C LYS A 68 -4.59 19.34 21.75
N GLY A 69 -4.86 18.60 20.67
CA GLY A 69 -4.59 18.99 19.30
C GLY A 69 -3.28 18.42 18.76
N VAL A 70 -3.29 18.10 17.47
CA VAL A 70 -2.16 17.48 16.76
C VAL A 70 -0.90 18.35 16.84
N GLU A 71 -1.05 19.67 16.80
CA GLU A 71 0.08 20.61 16.87
C GLU A 71 0.83 20.52 18.22
N ALA A 72 0.09 20.43 19.33
CA ALA A 72 0.67 20.30 20.66
C ALA A 72 1.41 18.97 20.81
N TYR A 73 0.86 17.88 20.26
CA TYR A 73 1.49 16.57 20.21
C TYR A 73 2.80 16.59 19.41
N ILE A 74 2.79 17.14 18.19
CA ILE A 74 3.99 17.25 17.34
C ILE A 74 5.07 18.09 18.04
N ARG A 75 4.68 19.21 18.66
CA ARG A 75 5.62 20.08 19.39
C ARG A 75 6.24 19.37 20.59
N ALA A 76 5.46 18.60 21.35
CA ALA A 76 5.98 17.79 22.45
C ALA A 76 6.93 16.69 21.97
N SER A 77 6.57 15.98 20.90
CA SER A 77 7.39 14.93 20.29
C SER A 77 8.74 15.47 19.78
N ARG A 78 8.75 16.63 19.10
CA ARG A 78 10.01 17.26 18.64
C ARG A 78 10.93 17.70 19.78
N ARG A 79 10.38 18.15 20.91
CA ARG A 79 11.17 18.53 22.09
C ARG A 79 11.81 17.30 22.74
N SER A 80 11.10 16.18 22.83
CA SER A 80 11.64 14.96 23.44
C SER A 80 12.75 14.32 22.61
N THR A 81 12.69 14.40 21.28
CA THR A 81 13.79 13.95 20.41
C THR A 81 15.04 14.81 20.55
N ARG A 82 14.89 16.14 20.62
CA ARG A 82 16.02 17.07 20.79
C ARG A 82 16.70 16.95 22.15
N ALA A 83 15.94 16.70 23.21
CA ALA A 83 16.52 16.45 24.54
C ALA A 83 17.40 15.20 24.53
N ARG A 84 16.96 14.13 23.85
CA ARG A 84 17.66 12.84 23.79
C ARG A 84 18.98 12.89 23.02
N SER A 85 19.07 13.72 21.98
CA SER A 85 20.31 13.93 21.22
C SER A 85 21.36 14.75 21.99
N LEU A 86 20.94 15.58 22.94
CA LEU A 86 21.86 16.37 23.78
C LEU A 86 22.36 15.61 25.01
N GLU A 87 21.68 14.53 25.42
CA GLU A 87 22.10 13.62 26.48
C GLU A 87 23.07 12.52 25.99
N SER A 88 23.30 12.42 24.68
CA SER A 88 24.16 11.41 24.05
C SER A 88 25.47 11.96 23.46
N GLU A 89 25.78 13.22 23.76
CA GLU A 89 27.10 13.89 23.59
C GLU A 89 27.80 14.04 24.95
#